data_AF-A0A662R568-F1
#
_entry.id   AF-A0A662R568-F1
#
_cell.length_a   1.000
_cell.length_b   1.000
_cell.length_c   1.000
_cell.angle_alpha   90.00
_cell.angle_beta   90.00
_cell.angle_gamma   90.00
#
_symmetry.space_group_name_H-M   'P 1'
#
loop_
_entity.id
_entity.type
_entity.pdbx_description
1 polymer ?
#
loop_
_entity_poly.entity_id
_entity_poly.type
_entity_poly.pdbx_seq_one_letter_code
_entity_poly.pdbx_strand_id
1 'polypeptide(L)'
;MTSGGTKLNIILCEGKNDAWFFDEVMQEQFGDRVYTTSDRRMDKLQMLLERSCFNFIKDQYALIIFGDNGRRTIIEKILGRVVVDTLGKVGDDINTIVILDDDGVRYEELKKNISDKLKSISKDTSKFTNNLYPTLEETDDSFILNHPKGRGIIEVQLSTVPGSLEEQVTRKCIEVKYPTNLKILENGPHLALDILAMEYYGGDNEKLIRETSTLLKDEAWVANIIDRVR
;
A
#
# COMPACT_ATOMS: atom_id res chain seq x y z
N MET A 1 -0.55 17.13 -21.69
CA MET A 1 -1.78 16.54 -22.25
C MET A 1 -2.11 15.34 -21.39
N THR A 2 -3.07 15.46 -20.49
CA THR A 2 -3.53 14.34 -19.66
C THR A 2 -4.35 13.42 -20.55
N SER A 3 -3.84 12.22 -20.83
CA SER A 3 -4.64 11.16 -21.44
C SER A 3 -5.79 10.85 -20.49
N GLY A 4 -7.03 10.99 -20.96
CA GLY A 4 -8.22 10.51 -20.25
C GLY A 4 -8.33 8.97 -20.27
N GLY A 5 -7.28 8.28 -19.84
CA GLY A 5 -7.26 6.84 -19.60
C GLY A 5 -7.67 6.51 -18.17
N THR A 6 -8.19 5.30 -17.94
CA THR A 6 -8.47 4.80 -16.58
C THR A 6 -7.18 4.72 -15.77
N LYS A 7 -7.14 5.36 -14.58
CA LYS A 7 -6.00 5.33 -13.65
C LYS A 7 -6.14 4.09 -12.77
N LEU A 8 -5.20 3.15 -12.86
CA LEU A 8 -5.16 1.98 -11.98
C LEU A 8 -4.55 2.38 -10.64
N ASN A 9 -5.24 2.09 -9.54
CA ASN A 9 -4.71 2.30 -8.19
C ASN A 9 -4.14 0.99 -7.63
N ILE A 10 -2.85 1.01 -7.27
CA ILE A 10 -2.15 -0.06 -6.55
C ILE A 10 -1.73 0.49 -5.18
N ILE A 11 -2.07 -0.22 -4.12
CA ILE A 11 -1.73 0.12 -2.74
C ILE A 11 -0.77 -0.96 -2.24
N LEU A 12 0.39 -0.56 -1.74
CA LEU A 12 1.41 -1.47 -1.19
C LEU A 12 1.46 -1.31 0.33
N CYS A 13 1.21 -2.40 1.06
CA CYS A 13 1.16 -2.40 2.53
C CYS A 13 2.23 -3.29 3.17
N GLU A 14 2.79 -2.89 4.31
CA GLU A 14 3.87 -3.62 5.00
C GLU A 14 3.50 -5.04 5.43
N GLY A 15 2.28 -5.27 5.92
CA GLY A 15 1.88 -6.58 6.40
C GLY A 15 0.43 -6.92 6.09
N LYS A 16 0.07 -8.14 6.50
CA LYS A 16 -1.29 -8.65 6.39
C LYS A 16 -2.29 -7.84 7.22
N ASN A 17 -1.87 -7.33 8.37
CA ASN A 17 -2.71 -6.50 9.24
C ASN A 17 -3.11 -5.20 8.55
N ASP A 18 -2.14 -4.54 7.90
CA ASP A 18 -2.39 -3.37 7.04
C ASP A 18 -3.35 -3.67 5.92
N ALA A 19 -3.14 -4.81 5.25
CA ALA A 19 -4.00 -5.23 4.17
C ALA A 19 -5.45 -5.40 4.64
N TRP A 20 -5.69 -6.05 5.78
CA TRP A 20 -7.02 -6.20 6.36
C TRP A 20 -7.66 -4.86 6.72
N PHE A 21 -6.87 -3.96 7.32
CA PHE A 21 -7.33 -2.64 7.70
C PHE A 21 -7.75 -1.81 6.50
N PHE A 22 -6.88 -1.67 5.50
CA PHE A 22 -7.18 -0.87 4.31
C PHE A 22 -8.20 -1.55 3.39
N ASP A 23 -8.27 -2.88 3.37
CA ASP A 23 -9.34 -3.60 2.67
C ASP A 23 -10.71 -3.18 3.21
N GLU A 24 -10.89 -3.13 4.52
CA GLU A 24 -12.15 -2.69 5.15
C GLU A 24 -12.45 -1.20 4.88
N VAL A 25 -11.46 -0.32 5.11
CA VAL A 25 -11.60 1.12 4.89
C VAL A 25 -11.97 1.43 3.45
N MET A 26 -11.29 0.78 2.49
CA MET A 26 -11.50 1.02 1.08
C MET A 26 -12.83 0.41 0.60
N GLN A 27 -13.24 -0.74 1.12
CA GLN A 27 -14.56 -1.32 0.80
C GLN A 27 -15.70 -0.42 1.25
N GLU A 28 -15.57 0.26 2.40
CA GLU A 28 -16.58 1.23 2.85
C GLU A 28 -16.67 2.44 1.89
N GLN A 29 -15.54 2.90 1.35
CA GLN A 29 -15.49 4.09 0.48
C GLN A 29 -15.82 3.79 -0.99
N PHE A 30 -15.43 2.61 -1.48
CA PHE A 30 -15.47 2.27 -2.90
C PHE A 30 -16.37 1.07 -3.23
N GLY A 31 -16.93 0.39 -2.22
CA GLY A 31 -17.76 -0.82 -2.37
C GLY A 31 -16.94 -2.07 -2.68
N ASP A 32 -17.53 -3.01 -3.44
CA ASP A 32 -16.88 -4.25 -3.90
C ASP A 32 -15.80 -3.99 -4.97
N ARG A 33 -15.05 -2.89 -4.87
CA ARG A 33 -14.05 -2.40 -5.81
C ARG A 33 -12.64 -2.45 -5.22
N VAL A 34 -12.40 -3.41 -4.33
CA VAL A 34 -11.08 -3.62 -3.71
C VAL A 34 -10.70 -5.09 -3.86
N TYR A 35 -9.48 -5.34 -4.33
CA TYR A 35 -8.94 -6.69 -4.43
C TYR A 35 -7.61 -6.77 -3.68
N THR A 36 -7.54 -7.67 -2.71
CA THR A 36 -6.38 -7.81 -1.80
C THR A 36 -5.60 -9.10 -2.08
N THR A 37 -4.28 -9.01 -2.25
CA THR A 37 -3.41 -10.15 -2.53
C THR A 37 -2.04 -10.05 -1.85
N SER A 38 -1.41 -11.19 -1.55
CA SER A 38 -0.05 -11.21 -1.01
C SER A 38 1.02 -11.18 -2.10
N ASP A 39 2.22 -10.74 -1.72
CA ASP A 39 3.41 -10.68 -2.58
C ASP A 39 3.82 -12.05 -3.14
N ARG A 40 3.50 -13.14 -2.43
CA ARG A 40 3.73 -14.52 -2.89
C ARG A 40 2.94 -14.88 -4.14
N ARG A 41 1.90 -14.12 -4.46
CA ARG A 41 1.09 -14.28 -5.68
C ARG A 41 1.50 -13.29 -6.77
N MET A 42 2.58 -12.51 -6.58
CA MET A 42 3.07 -11.53 -7.56
C MET A 42 3.55 -12.15 -8.85
N ASP A 43 3.93 -13.42 -8.88
CA ASP A 43 4.26 -14.12 -10.13
C ASP A 43 3.01 -14.23 -11.05
N LYS A 44 1.82 -14.07 -10.47
CA LYS A 44 0.56 -13.89 -11.18
C LYS A 44 0.22 -12.43 -11.45
N LEU A 45 0.93 -11.45 -10.89
CA LEU A 45 0.70 -10.03 -11.16
C LEU A 45 0.86 -9.77 -12.66
N GLN A 46 1.96 -10.21 -13.26
CA GLN A 46 2.16 -10.11 -14.70
C GLN A 46 1.02 -10.81 -15.49
N MET A 47 0.57 -12.00 -15.07
CA MET A 47 -0.60 -12.67 -15.66
C MET A 47 -1.93 -11.94 -15.45
N LEU A 48 -2.12 -11.28 -14.30
CA LEU A 48 -3.28 -10.47 -13.93
C LEU A 48 -3.27 -9.14 -14.68
N LEU A 49 -2.09 -8.64 -15.06
CA LEU A 49 -1.86 -7.41 -15.80
C LEU A 49 -1.89 -7.61 -17.33
N GLU A 50 -1.57 -8.81 -17.84
CA GLU A 50 -1.47 -9.09 -19.29
C GLU A 50 -2.74 -9.73 -19.90
N ARG A 51 -3.71 -10.24 -19.12
CA ARG A 51 -4.91 -10.93 -19.65
C ARG A 51 -6.15 -10.04 -19.69
N SER A 52 -7.18 -10.45 -20.43
CA SER A 52 -8.49 -9.75 -20.51
C SER A 52 -9.17 -9.51 -19.15
N CYS A 53 -8.83 -10.28 -18.10
CA CYS A 53 -9.25 -10.03 -16.73
C CYS A 53 -8.61 -8.77 -16.12
N PHE A 54 -7.49 -8.29 -16.67
CA PHE A 54 -6.83 -7.04 -16.31
C PHE A 54 -7.76 -5.85 -16.55
N ASN A 55 -8.40 -5.75 -17.72
CA ASN A 55 -9.33 -4.66 -17.99
C ASN A 55 -10.49 -4.64 -16.98
N PHE A 56 -10.95 -5.83 -16.56
CA PHE A 56 -11.98 -5.95 -15.52
C PHE A 56 -11.48 -5.47 -14.15
N ILE A 57 -10.29 -5.89 -13.70
CA ILE A 57 -9.70 -5.45 -12.41
C ILE A 57 -9.37 -3.95 -12.47
N LYS A 58 -8.81 -3.48 -13.58
CA LYS A 58 -8.38 -2.11 -13.83
C LYS A 58 -9.53 -1.11 -13.82
N ASP A 59 -10.66 -1.43 -14.45
CA ASP A 59 -11.77 -0.49 -14.58
C ASP A 59 -12.73 -0.56 -13.38
N GLN A 60 -12.57 -1.53 -12.48
CA GLN A 60 -13.49 -1.76 -11.37
C GLN A 60 -12.84 -1.81 -9.99
N TYR A 61 -11.51 -1.98 -9.84
CA TYR A 61 -10.90 -2.25 -8.53
C TYR A 61 -9.61 -1.46 -8.24
N ALA A 62 -9.44 -1.07 -6.97
CA ALA A 62 -8.14 -0.78 -6.37
C ALA A 62 -7.47 -2.10 -5.93
N LEU A 63 -6.18 -2.25 -6.21
CA LEU A 63 -5.41 -3.46 -5.90
C LEU A 63 -4.55 -3.25 -4.66
N ILE A 64 -4.83 -3.95 -3.57
CA ILE A 64 -3.99 -3.97 -2.36
C ILE A 64 -3.02 -5.14 -2.44
N ILE A 65 -1.73 -4.86 -2.31
CA ILE A 65 -0.64 -5.85 -2.30
C ILE A 65 0.12 -5.69 -0.98
N PHE A 66 0.26 -6.78 -0.23
CA PHE A 66 1.04 -6.77 1.02
C PHE A 66 2.16 -7.81 1.01
N GLY A 67 3.21 -7.57 1.80
CA GLY A 67 4.34 -8.50 1.89
C GLY A 67 4.81 -8.75 3.31
N ASP A 68 4.65 -9.97 3.82
CA ASP A 68 4.85 -10.36 5.24
C ASP A 68 6.29 -10.33 5.79
N ASN A 69 7.13 -9.38 5.37
CA ASN A 69 8.52 -9.23 5.81
C ASN A 69 8.93 -7.74 5.92
N GLY A 70 7.95 -6.88 6.23
CA GLY A 70 8.12 -5.46 6.57
C GLY A 70 8.62 -4.55 5.45
N ARG A 71 8.87 -3.29 5.84
CA ARG A 71 9.32 -2.17 4.99
C ARG A 71 10.32 -2.51 3.90
N ARG A 72 11.40 -3.24 4.24
CA ARG A 72 12.44 -3.60 3.28
C ARG A 72 11.87 -4.44 2.14
N THR A 73 10.95 -5.35 2.42
CA THR A 73 10.35 -6.22 1.40
C THR A 73 9.43 -5.42 0.47
N ILE A 74 8.66 -4.48 1.02
CA ILE A 74 7.83 -3.59 0.21
C ILE A 74 8.68 -2.76 -0.74
N ILE A 75 9.69 -2.06 -0.24
CA ILE A 75 10.53 -1.18 -1.07
C ILE A 75 11.41 -2.00 -2.02
N GLU A 76 12.16 -2.99 -1.53
CA GLU A 76 13.19 -3.65 -2.33
C GLU A 76 12.63 -4.66 -3.33
N LYS A 77 11.52 -5.31 -3.01
CA LYS A 77 10.97 -6.41 -3.82
C LYS A 77 9.68 -6.01 -4.51
N ILE A 78 8.67 -5.57 -3.75
CA ILE A 78 7.30 -5.44 -4.26
C ILE A 78 7.18 -4.21 -5.16
N LEU A 79 7.59 -3.04 -4.68
CA LEU A 79 7.62 -1.80 -5.46
C LEU A 79 8.44 -1.99 -6.74
N GLY A 80 9.62 -2.61 -6.62
CA GLY A 80 10.47 -2.89 -7.78
C GLY A 80 9.80 -3.77 -8.83
N ARG A 81 9.09 -4.82 -8.41
CA ARG A 81 8.31 -5.67 -9.32
C ARG A 81 7.16 -4.91 -9.97
N VAL A 82 6.38 -4.15 -9.21
CA VAL A 82 5.28 -3.34 -9.76
C VAL A 82 5.81 -2.44 -10.87
N VAL A 83 6.89 -1.69 -10.63
CA VAL A 83 7.49 -0.81 -11.64
C VAL A 83 7.98 -1.60 -12.86
N VAL A 84 8.78 -2.65 -12.67
CA VAL A 84 9.39 -3.41 -13.77
C VAL A 84 8.36 -4.17 -14.61
N ASP A 85 7.32 -4.69 -13.98
CA ASP A 85 6.31 -5.52 -14.65
C ASP A 85 5.21 -4.71 -15.33
N THR A 86 5.06 -3.42 -14.99
CA THR A 86 4.04 -2.56 -15.58
C THR A 86 4.59 -1.47 -16.50
N LEU A 87 5.74 -0.86 -16.17
CA LEU A 87 6.24 0.32 -16.87
C LEU A 87 6.56 0.02 -18.34
N GLY A 88 5.87 0.72 -19.25
CA GLY A 88 6.02 0.54 -20.70
C GLY A 88 5.40 -0.75 -21.26
N LYS A 89 4.79 -1.58 -20.41
CA LYS A 89 4.08 -2.81 -20.76
C LYS A 89 2.56 -2.64 -20.65
N VAL A 90 2.12 -1.93 -19.61
CA VAL A 90 0.74 -1.50 -19.40
C VAL A 90 0.55 -0.13 -20.04
N GLY A 91 -0.50 0.06 -20.83
CA GLY A 91 -0.71 1.29 -21.60
C GLY A 91 -1.40 2.43 -20.85
N ASP A 92 -1.70 2.22 -19.58
CA ASP A 92 -2.50 3.11 -18.72
C ASP A 92 -1.63 3.76 -17.64
N ASP A 93 -2.14 4.85 -17.08
CA ASP A 93 -1.51 5.50 -15.94
C ASP A 93 -1.76 4.67 -14.66
N ILE A 94 -0.71 4.44 -13.89
CA ILE A 94 -0.74 3.67 -12.64
C ILE A 94 -0.39 4.59 -11.49
N ASN A 95 -1.28 4.67 -10.51
CA ASN A 95 -1.01 5.22 -9.20
C ASN A 95 -0.54 4.13 -8.27
N THR A 96 0.61 4.30 -7.64
CA THR A 96 1.12 3.39 -6.62
C THR A 96 1.27 4.12 -5.31
N ILE A 97 0.45 3.77 -4.32
CA ILE A 97 0.56 4.32 -2.97
C ILE A 97 1.30 3.31 -2.12
N VAL A 98 2.46 3.70 -1.60
CA VAL A 98 3.25 2.89 -0.67
C VAL A 98 2.91 3.34 0.73
N ILE A 99 2.33 2.44 1.53
CA ILE A 99 1.97 2.70 2.93
C ILE A 99 2.98 1.99 3.81
N LEU A 100 3.70 2.77 4.62
CA LEU A 100 4.72 2.30 5.54
C LEU A 100 4.39 2.70 6.97
N ASP A 101 4.71 1.86 7.93
CA ASP A 101 4.76 2.28 9.33
C ASP A 101 5.91 3.28 9.49
N ASP A 102 5.72 4.37 10.24
CA ASP A 102 6.84 5.27 10.50
C ASP A 102 7.81 4.66 11.51
N ASP A 103 7.32 3.97 12.55
CA ASP A 103 8.08 3.42 13.67
C ASP A 103 9.19 4.35 14.18
N GLY A 104 8.91 5.66 14.24
CA GLY A 104 9.89 6.68 14.65
C GLY A 104 10.95 7.02 13.60
N VAL A 105 10.87 6.45 12.40
CA VAL A 105 11.65 6.85 11.23
C VAL A 105 10.97 8.03 10.54
N ARG A 106 11.75 9.06 10.22
CA ARG A 106 11.24 10.28 9.61
C ARG A 106 10.74 10.04 8.20
N TYR A 107 9.67 10.74 7.82
CA TYR A 107 9.10 10.70 6.47
C TYR A 107 10.16 10.95 5.37
N GLU A 108 11.09 11.90 5.57
CA GLU A 108 12.10 12.21 4.56
C GLU A 108 13.08 11.06 4.33
N GLU A 109 13.36 10.26 5.36
CA GLU A 109 14.21 9.07 5.25
C GLU A 109 13.49 7.95 4.51
N LEU A 110 12.21 7.71 4.81
CA LEU A 110 11.36 6.75 4.09
C LEU A 110 11.21 7.14 2.61
N LYS A 111 10.94 8.42 2.35
CA LYS A 111 10.85 8.98 1.00
C LYS A 111 12.17 8.80 0.25
N LYS A 112 13.31 9.06 0.91
CA LYS A 112 14.63 8.86 0.31
C LYS A 112 14.87 7.38 -0.06
N ASN A 113 14.47 6.43 0.78
CA ASN A 113 14.61 5.00 0.47
C ASN A 113 13.82 4.60 -0.78
N ILE A 114 12.61 5.13 -0.96
CA ILE A 114 11.82 4.96 -2.19
C ILE A 114 12.53 5.62 -3.38
N SER A 115 12.99 6.87 -3.22
CA SER A 115 13.72 7.62 -4.25
C SER A 115 14.96 6.86 -4.75
N ASP A 116 15.79 6.36 -3.84
CA ASP A 116 17.00 5.60 -4.13
C ASP A 116 16.67 4.29 -4.86
N LYS A 117 15.59 3.61 -4.46
CA LYS A 117 15.11 2.40 -5.13
C LYS A 117 14.64 2.68 -6.56
N LEU A 118 13.83 3.71 -6.77
CA LEU A 118 13.33 4.08 -8.09
C LEU A 118 14.46 4.55 -9.01
N LYS A 119 15.44 5.29 -8.48
CA LYS A 119 16.67 5.67 -9.19
C LYS A 119 17.51 4.46 -9.57
N SER A 120 17.59 3.45 -8.70
CA SER A 120 18.29 2.19 -8.99
C SER A 120 17.60 1.41 -10.10
N ILE A 121 16.27 1.33 -10.07
CA ILE A 121 15.47 0.67 -11.11
C ILE A 121 15.62 1.38 -12.46
N SER A 122 15.49 2.71 -12.51
CA SER A 122 15.55 3.46 -13.78
C SER A 122 16.91 3.41 -14.47
N LYS A 123 17.99 3.13 -13.73
CA LYS A 123 19.35 2.96 -14.28
C LYS A 123 19.62 1.57 -14.85
N ASP A 124 18.78 0.59 -14.54
CA ASP A 124 18.96 -0.81 -14.96
C ASP A 124 18.08 -1.13 -16.18
N THR A 125 18.60 -0.82 -17.37
CA THR A 125 17.90 -0.99 -18.65
C THR A 125 17.59 -2.44 -18.99
N SER A 126 18.31 -3.40 -18.41
CA SER A 126 18.06 -4.83 -18.63
C SER A 126 16.67 -5.28 -18.17
N LYS A 127 16.03 -4.49 -17.29
CA LYS A 127 14.69 -4.74 -16.77
C LYS A 127 13.57 -4.25 -17.69
N PHE A 128 13.89 -3.46 -18.72
CA PHE A 128 12.88 -2.81 -19.57
C PHE A 128 12.97 -3.25 -21.03
N THR A 129 11.81 -3.31 -21.69
CA THR A 129 11.71 -3.67 -23.09
C THR A 129 12.45 -2.64 -23.96
N ASN A 130 13.28 -3.12 -24.90
CA ASN A 130 14.12 -2.31 -25.79
C ASN A 130 15.32 -1.59 -25.14
N ASN A 131 15.70 -1.93 -23.89
CA ASN A 131 16.88 -1.39 -23.19
C ASN A 131 16.94 0.16 -23.14
N LEU A 132 15.78 0.81 -23.07
CA LEU A 132 15.69 2.28 -22.94
C LEU A 132 15.58 2.67 -21.47
N TYR A 133 16.16 3.81 -21.12
CA TYR A 133 16.11 4.35 -19.76
C TYR A 133 14.75 5.03 -19.52
N PRO A 134 13.98 4.59 -18.52
CA PRO A 134 12.88 5.40 -18.01
C PRO A 134 13.38 6.73 -17.46
N THR A 135 12.58 7.78 -17.59
CA THR A 135 12.80 9.03 -16.86
C THR A 135 12.14 8.94 -15.50
N LEU A 136 12.78 9.52 -14.49
CA LEU A 136 12.24 9.68 -13.14
C LEU A 136 12.19 11.17 -12.82
N GLU A 137 10.99 11.69 -12.58
CA GLU A 137 10.75 13.01 -12.04
C GLU A 137 10.36 12.89 -10.57
N GLU A 138 10.94 13.74 -9.72
CA GLU A 138 10.73 13.73 -8.27
C GLU A 138 10.08 15.06 -7.88
N THR A 139 8.91 14.98 -7.25
CA THR A 139 8.18 16.13 -6.70
C THR A 139 8.20 16.07 -5.18
N ASP A 140 7.61 17.07 -4.53
CA ASP A 140 7.50 17.09 -3.05
C ASP A 140 6.65 15.92 -2.53
N ASP A 141 5.67 15.45 -3.30
CA ASP A 141 4.69 14.44 -2.86
C ASP A 141 4.70 13.13 -3.65
N SER A 142 5.41 13.06 -4.78
CA SER A 142 5.36 11.90 -5.67
C SER A 142 6.63 11.69 -6.49
N PHE A 143 6.74 10.50 -7.07
CA PHE A 143 7.75 10.10 -8.03
C PHE A 143 7.07 9.65 -9.31
N ILE A 144 7.41 10.25 -10.45
CA ILE A 144 6.78 9.94 -11.73
C ILE A 144 7.80 9.23 -12.61
N LEU A 145 7.51 7.97 -12.96
CA LEU A 145 8.26 7.19 -13.93
C LEU A 145 7.56 7.18 -15.28
N ASN A 146 8.32 7.49 -16.33
CA ASN A 146 7.84 7.43 -17.70
C ASN A 146 8.80 6.61 -18.59
N HIS A 147 8.25 5.72 -19.39
CA HIS A 147 9.02 4.93 -20.34
C HIS A 147 9.03 5.60 -21.72
N PRO A 148 10.20 5.85 -22.36
CA PRO A 148 10.29 6.63 -23.60
C PRO A 148 9.47 6.10 -24.79
N LYS A 149 9.15 4.81 -24.78
CA LYS A 149 8.31 4.14 -25.80
C LYS A 149 6.98 3.62 -25.26
N GLY A 150 6.75 3.79 -23.95
CA GLY A 150 5.54 3.31 -23.29
C GLY A 150 4.37 4.24 -23.54
N ARG A 151 3.16 3.69 -23.44
CA ARG A 151 1.98 4.47 -23.08
C ARG A 151 1.82 4.32 -21.57
N GLY A 152 1.31 5.35 -20.89
CA GLY A 152 1.13 5.34 -19.44
C GLY A 152 2.35 5.79 -18.64
N ILE A 153 2.10 6.44 -17.51
CA ILE A 153 3.09 6.77 -16.48
C ILE A 153 2.85 5.95 -15.21
N ILE A 154 3.88 5.77 -14.38
CA ILE A 154 3.70 5.28 -13.00
C ILE A 154 3.98 6.44 -12.05
N GLU A 155 2.97 6.86 -11.30
CA GLU A 155 3.11 7.76 -10.18
C GLU A 155 3.24 6.94 -8.91
N VAL A 156 4.29 7.17 -8.11
CA VAL A 156 4.49 6.54 -6.80
C VAL A 156 4.39 7.60 -5.72
N GLN A 157 3.56 7.37 -4.72
CA GLN A 157 3.38 8.25 -3.56
C GLN A 157 3.66 7.48 -2.27
N LEU A 158 4.26 8.15 -1.28
CA LEU A 158 4.46 7.59 0.06
C LEU A 158 3.34 8.09 1.00
N SER A 159 2.84 7.19 1.83
CA SER A 159 1.98 7.50 2.97
C SER A 159 2.48 6.73 4.18
N THR A 160 2.23 7.26 5.38
CA THR A 160 2.75 6.68 6.61
C THR A 160 1.64 6.44 7.63
N VAL A 161 1.71 5.31 8.33
CA VAL A 161 0.95 5.05 9.55
C VAL A 161 1.74 5.59 10.73
N PRO A 162 1.15 6.41 11.63
CA PRO A 162 1.86 6.92 12.79
C PRO A 162 2.24 5.79 13.76
N GLY A 163 3.53 5.63 14.08
CA GLY A 163 4.02 4.45 14.78
C GLY A 163 3.83 3.21 13.90
N SER A 164 2.95 2.30 14.34
CA SER A 164 2.52 1.10 13.59
C SER A 164 0.99 0.99 13.56
N LEU A 165 0.45 0.22 12.60
CA LEU A 165 -0.97 -0.07 12.58
C LEU A 165 -1.46 -0.74 13.87
N GLU A 166 -0.71 -1.71 14.41
CA GLU A 166 -1.07 -2.38 15.65
C GLU A 166 -1.19 -1.38 16.81
N GLU A 167 -0.30 -0.38 16.88
CA GLU A 167 -0.40 0.67 17.89
C GLU A 167 -1.69 1.48 17.71
N GLN A 168 -2.00 1.90 16.47
CA GLN A 168 -3.21 2.66 16.18
C GLN A 168 -4.49 1.88 16.54
N VAL A 169 -4.55 0.60 16.16
CA VAL A 169 -5.70 -0.28 16.43
C VAL A 169 -5.86 -0.52 17.93
N THR A 170 -4.80 -0.93 18.62
CA THR A 170 -4.88 -1.23 20.06
C THR A 170 -5.24 0.00 20.88
N ARG A 171 -4.65 1.15 20.57
CA ARG A 171 -4.95 2.42 21.22
C ARG A 171 -6.41 2.82 21.02
N LYS A 172 -6.90 2.81 19.77
CA LYS A 172 -8.29 3.22 19.50
C LYS A 172 -9.31 2.24 20.10
N CYS A 173 -9.02 0.94 20.04
CA CYS A 173 -9.89 -0.08 20.62
C CYS A 173 -10.02 0.10 22.16
N ILE A 174 -8.90 0.34 22.86
CA ILE A 174 -8.92 0.61 24.30
C ILE A 174 -9.62 1.94 24.59
N GLU A 175 -9.29 3.01 23.84
CA GLU A 175 -9.90 4.33 24.02
C GLU A 175 -11.45 4.28 23.95
N VAL A 176 -11.99 3.58 22.96
CA VAL A 176 -13.43 3.63 22.64
C VAL A 176 -14.22 2.47 23.25
N LYS A 177 -13.70 1.24 23.18
CA LYS A 177 -14.44 0.03 23.59
C LYS A 177 -14.07 -0.46 24.99
N TYR A 178 -12.79 -0.36 25.38
CA TYR A 178 -12.28 -0.99 26.61
C TYR A 178 -11.38 -0.07 27.47
N PRO A 179 -11.86 1.11 27.91
CA PRO A 179 -11.02 2.16 28.50
C PRO A 179 -10.40 1.79 29.86
N THR A 180 -10.88 0.74 30.52
CA THR A 180 -10.29 0.25 31.78
C THR A 180 -8.99 -0.52 31.58
N ASN A 181 -8.63 -0.85 30.34
CA ASN A 181 -7.55 -1.80 30.02
C ASN A 181 -6.27 -1.12 29.53
N LEU A 182 -6.03 0.14 29.92
CA LEU A 182 -4.85 0.92 29.49
C LEU A 182 -3.51 0.20 29.71
N LYS A 183 -3.40 -0.65 30.74
CA LYS A 183 -2.19 -1.42 31.03
C LYS A 183 -1.79 -2.39 29.91
N ILE A 184 -2.72 -2.79 29.04
CA ILE A 184 -2.42 -3.66 27.89
C ILE A 184 -1.43 -2.98 26.95
N LEU A 185 -1.52 -1.65 26.77
CA LEU A 185 -0.64 -0.87 25.88
C LEU A 185 0.84 -0.91 26.31
N GLU A 186 1.13 -1.22 27.57
CA GLU A 186 2.50 -1.32 28.09
C GLU A 186 3.24 -2.56 27.54
N ASN A 187 2.53 -3.52 26.94
CA ASN A 187 3.10 -4.77 26.40
C ASN A 187 3.70 -4.62 24.99
N GLY A 188 3.62 -3.42 24.40
CA GLY A 188 4.01 -3.16 23.01
C GLY A 188 2.92 -3.54 22.00
N PRO A 189 2.97 -2.99 20.77
CA PRO A 189 1.85 -3.02 19.82
C PRO A 189 1.35 -4.42 19.45
N HIS A 190 2.25 -5.33 19.08
CA HIS A 190 1.88 -6.70 18.66
C HIS A 190 1.27 -7.51 19.80
N LEU A 191 1.90 -7.51 20.99
CA LEU A 191 1.39 -8.27 22.13
C LEU A 191 0.09 -7.66 22.68
N ALA A 192 -0.04 -6.33 22.66
CA ALA A 192 -1.29 -5.67 23.01
C ALA A 192 -2.44 -6.07 22.08
N LEU A 193 -2.17 -6.20 20.77
CA LEU A 193 -3.15 -6.65 19.79
C LEU A 193 -3.61 -8.08 20.09
N ASP A 194 -2.66 -8.99 20.30
CA ASP A 194 -2.94 -10.40 20.59
C ASP A 194 -3.74 -10.55 21.90
N ILE A 195 -3.42 -9.79 22.95
CA ILE A 195 -4.17 -9.80 24.22
C ILE A 195 -5.60 -9.33 23.99
N LEU A 196 -5.81 -8.19 23.30
CA LEU A 196 -7.15 -7.68 23.02
C LEU A 196 -7.97 -8.65 22.18
N ALA A 197 -7.35 -9.29 21.17
CA ALA A 197 -8.03 -10.27 20.35
C ALA A 197 -8.43 -11.50 21.15
N MET A 198 -7.55 -12.01 22.02
CA MET A 198 -7.84 -13.15 22.89
C MET A 198 -8.96 -12.84 23.89
N GLU A 199 -8.93 -11.67 24.52
CA GLU A 199 -9.92 -11.31 25.55
C GLU A 199 -11.31 -10.99 24.96
N TYR A 200 -11.37 -10.29 23.82
CA TYR A 200 -12.63 -9.71 23.33
C TYR A 200 -13.09 -10.22 21.96
N TYR A 201 -12.21 -10.87 21.19
CA TYR A 201 -12.48 -11.31 19.82
C TYR A 201 -12.23 -12.81 19.59
N GLY A 202 -12.12 -13.61 20.66
CA GLY A 202 -11.93 -15.06 20.56
C GLY A 202 -10.60 -15.48 19.91
N GLY A 203 -9.58 -14.61 19.98
CA GLY A 203 -8.27 -14.81 19.35
C GLY A 203 -8.20 -14.38 17.88
N ASP A 204 -9.25 -13.74 17.36
CA ASP A 204 -9.30 -13.30 15.95
C ASP A 204 -8.78 -11.85 15.78
N ASN A 205 -7.50 -11.74 15.41
CA ASN A 205 -6.85 -10.45 15.09
C ASN A 205 -7.49 -9.76 13.89
N GLU A 206 -7.93 -10.51 12.86
CA GLU A 206 -8.53 -9.92 11.66
C GLU A 206 -9.84 -9.22 12.03
N LYS A 207 -10.69 -9.89 12.81
CA LYS A 207 -11.95 -9.32 13.27
C LYS A 207 -11.72 -8.06 14.11
N LEU A 208 -10.76 -8.08 15.04
CA LEU A 208 -10.40 -6.92 15.83
C LEU A 208 -9.96 -5.73 14.94
N ILE A 209 -9.08 -5.98 13.97
CA ILE A 209 -8.57 -4.95 13.07
C ILE A 209 -9.70 -4.36 12.22
N ARG A 210 -10.50 -5.21 11.56
CA ARG A 210 -11.61 -4.77 10.70
C ARG A 210 -12.64 -3.97 11.46
N GLU A 211 -13.09 -4.43 12.62
CA GLU A 211 -14.03 -3.67 13.43
C GLU A 211 -13.44 -2.32 13.90
N THR A 212 -12.16 -2.29 14.27
CA THR A 212 -11.51 -1.05 14.73
C THR A 212 -11.25 -0.07 13.59
N SER A 213 -11.11 -0.55 12.35
CA SER A 213 -10.93 0.30 11.18
C SER A 213 -12.07 1.32 11.01
N THR A 214 -13.30 0.91 11.33
CA THR A 214 -14.49 1.80 11.31
C THR A 214 -14.39 2.96 12.29
N LEU A 215 -13.62 2.80 13.38
CA LEU A 215 -13.35 3.83 14.37
C LEU A 215 -12.16 4.73 14.01
N LEU A 216 -11.29 4.26 13.12
CA LEU A 216 -10.08 4.95 12.66
C LEU A 216 -10.25 5.64 11.31
N LYS A 217 -11.32 5.37 10.56
CA LYS A 217 -11.50 5.86 9.18
C LYS A 217 -11.45 7.38 9.01
N ASP A 218 -11.85 8.12 10.06
CA ASP A 218 -11.87 9.59 10.06
C ASP A 218 -10.56 10.20 10.62
N GLU A 219 -9.59 9.38 11.02
CA GLU A 219 -8.27 9.87 11.42
C GLU A 219 -7.55 10.51 10.22
N ALA A 220 -6.85 11.62 10.45
CA ALA A 220 -6.27 12.42 9.39
C ALA A 220 -5.33 11.63 8.47
N TRP A 221 -4.55 10.68 9.04
CA TRP A 221 -3.64 9.84 8.26
C TRP A 221 -4.38 8.85 7.35
N VAL A 222 -5.55 8.34 7.77
CA VAL A 222 -6.40 7.45 6.95
C VAL A 222 -7.08 8.26 5.84
N ALA A 223 -7.66 9.41 6.19
CA ALA A 223 -8.30 10.30 5.22
C ALA A 223 -7.33 10.73 4.11
N ASN A 224 -6.09 11.09 4.49
CA ASN A 224 -5.04 11.43 3.53
C ASN A 224 -4.70 10.28 2.55
N ILE A 225 -4.74 9.03 3.01
CA ILE A 225 -4.50 7.85 2.16
C ILE A 225 -5.68 7.64 1.20
N ILE A 226 -6.92 7.74 1.69
CA ILE A 226 -8.13 7.60 0.87
C ILE A 226 -8.17 8.67 -0.23
N ASP A 227 -7.86 9.91 0.10
CA ASP A 227 -7.87 11.02 -0.86
C ASP A 227 -6.81 10.87 -1.96
N ARG A 228 -5.73 10.13 -1.71
CA ARG A 228 -4.72 9.78 -2.74
C ARG A 228 -5.18 8.67 -3.69
N VAL A 229 -6.17 7.87 -3.30
CA VAL A 229 -6.77 6.81 -4.13
C VAL A 229 -7.88 7.34 -5.04
N ARG A 230 -8.57 8.42 -4.63
CA ARG A 230 -9.65 9.08 -5.39
C ARG A 230 -9.14 9.77 -6.65
#